data_AF-A0A819SKU0-F1
#
_entry.id   AF-A0A819SKU0-F1
#
_cell.length_a   1.000
_cell.length_b   1.000
_cell.length_c   1.000
_cell.angle_alpha   90.00
_cell.angle_beta   90.00
_cell.angle_gamma   90.00
#
_symmetry.space_group_name_H-M   'P 1'
#
loop_
_entity.id
_entity.type
_entity.pdbx_description
1 polymer ?
#
loop_
_entity_poly.entity_id
_entity_poly.type
_entity_poly.pdbx_seq_one_letter_code
_entity_poly.pdbx_strand_id
1 'polypeptide(L)'
;VTTAVNNFTSSTATCNSTVATPCTTTTTIVATCNSYEVSWNDHCYYPDGSGGTCATSYSRATNAVLTCISTQFAGKSYANMVSDNCCIWTADTYECYGLNSNCNLAGPFVSGPTLGGVGCFNGQVNQPKQLTFCGSN
;
A
#
# COMPACT_ATOMS: atom_id res chain seq x y z
N VAL A 1 -15.40 -3.42 25.67
CA VAL A 1 -15.53 -3.26 24.21
C VAL A 1 -14.48 -4.15 23.59
N THR A 2 -14.92 -5.28 23.07
CA THR A 2 -14.09 -6.38 22.57
C THR A 2 -13.98 -6.20 21.07
N THR A 3 -12.78 -5.99 20.52
CA THR A 3 -12.60 -5.93 19.07
C THR A 3 -11.39 -6.76 18.63
N ALA A 4 -11.73 -7.84 17.94
CA ALA A 4 -10.97 -8.78 17.12
C ALA A 4 -9.44 -8.63 17.04
N VAL A 5 -8.73 -9.57 17.65
CA VAL A 5 -7.43 -10.03 17.16
C VAL A 5 -7.73 -11.10 16.12
N ASN A 6 -7.62 -10.77 14.83
CA ASN A 6 -7.74 -11.77 13.77
C ASN A 6 -6.50 -12.68 13.79
N ASN A 7 -6.57 -13.70 14.63
CA ASN A 7 -5.55 -14.74 14.71
C ASN A 7 -5.79 -15.74 13.58
N PHE A 8 -5.22 -15.47 12.40
CA PHE A 8 -5.23 -16.40 11.27
C PHE A 8 -4.02 -17.34 11.37
N THR A 9 -4.25 -18.56 11.83
CA THR A 9 -3.27 -19.66 11.78
C THR A 9 -3.55 -20.54 10.56
N SER A 10 -2.79 -20.39 9.47
CA SER A 10 -2.55 -21.48 8.51
C SER A 10 -1.37 -21.17 7.56
N SER A 11 -0.20 -21.73 7.90
CA SER A 11 0.80 -22.29 6.96
C SER A 11 1.19 -21.53 5.66
N THR A 12 1.97 -20.44 5.75
CA THR A 12 3.14 -20.08 4.89
C THR A 12 3.79 -18.78 5.42
N ALA A 13 5.06 -18.81 5.79
CA ALA A 13 5.69 -17.85 6.71
C ALA A 13 6.22 -16.51 6.12
N THR A 14 5.64 -15.94 5.05
CA THR A 14 6.33 -14.85 4.30
C THR A 14 5.57 -13.54 4.10
N CYS A 15 4.23 -13.52 4.21
CA CYS A 15 3.42 -12.29 4.27
C CYS A 15 2.75 -12.19 5.65
N ASN A 16 3.55 -12.09 6.71
CA ASN A 16 3.00 -11.98 8.05
C ASN A 16 2.54 -10.55 8.32
N SER A 17 1.24 -10.30 8.20
CA SER A 17 0.57 -9.06 8.59
C SER A 17 0.40 -8.95 10.11
N THR A 18 1.40 -9.33 10.89
CA THR A 18 1.45 -8.90 12.28
C THR A 18 2.05 -7.51 12.28
N VAL A 19 1.18 -6.50 12.23
CA VAL A 19 1.51 -5.20 12.83
C VAL A 19 1.79 -5.53 14.29
N ALA A 20 3.06 -5.73 14.64
CA ALA A 20 3.49 -5.95 16.02
C ALA A 20 3.16 -4.72 16.90
N THR A 21 2.81 -3.61 16.26
CA THR A 21 2.43 -2.34 16.87
C THR A 21 1.09 -1.90 16.27
N PRO A 22 0.10 -1.51 17.09
CA PRO A 22 -1.14 -0.96 16.57
C PRO A 22 -0.86 0.24 15.66
N CYS A 23 -1.70 0.42 14.64
CA CYS A 23 -1.66 1.59 13.77
C CYS A 23 -2.09 2.84 14.54
N THR A 24 -1.17 3.35 15.35
CA THR A 24 -1.32 4.57 16.15
C THR A 24 -0.46 5.64 15.54
N THR A 25 -1.08 6.75 15.16
CA THR A 25 -0.35 7.96 14.76
C THR A 25 0.27 8.60 16.00
N THR A 26 1.58 8.75 16.01
CA THR A 26 2.33 9.40 17.10
C THR A 26 2.43 10.92 16.95
N THR A 27 2.01 11.48 15.81
CA THR A 27 2.36 12.85 15.42
C THR A 27 1.12 13.71 15.23
N THR A 28 1.12 14.89 15.88
CA THR A 28 0.07 15.92 15.79
C THR A 28 0.17 16.77 14.51
N ILE A 29 1.22 16.58 13.72
CA ILE A 29 1.45 17.26 12.45
C ILE A 29 0.97 16.34 11.33
N VAL A 30 0.04 16.88 10.53
CA VAL A 30 -0.51 16.22 9.35
C VAL A 30 0.16 16.86 8.14
N ALA A 31 0.95 16.07 7.40
CA ALA A 31 1.53 16.52 6.15
C ALA A 31 0.44 17.02 5.20
N THR A 32 0.72 18.10 4.47
CA THR A 32 -0.19 18.61 3.43
C THR A 32 0.03 17.80 2.17
N CYS A 33 -0.83 16.81 1.95
CA CYS A 33 -0.74 15.90 0.81
C CYS A 33 -1.67 16.29 -0.33
N ASN A 34 -1.31 15.86 -1.54
CA ASN A 34 -2.10 16.08 -2.75
C ASN A 34 -3.38 15.22 -2.78
N SER A 35 -4.24 15.46 -3.77
CA SER A 35 -5.54 14.77 -3.90
C SER A 35 -5.44 13.25 -4.02
N TYR A 36 -4.34 12.73 -4.58
CA TYR A 36 -4.09 11.29 -4.77
C TYR A 36 -3.42 10.61 -3.58
N GLU A 37 -2.97 11.40 -2.61
CA GLU A 37 -2.16 10.94 -1.50
C GLU A 37 -2.99 10.74 -0.22
N VAL A 38 -2.45 9.95 0.69
CA VAL A 38 -2.92 9.76 2.06
C VAL A 38 -1.83 10.26 3.01
N SER A 39 -2.22 11.12 3.96
CA SER A 39 -1.33 11.61 5.01
C SER A 39 -1.27 10.62 6.18
N TRP A 40 -0.08 10.24 6.62
CA TRP A 40 0.10 9.40 7.81
C TRP A 40 1.45 9.66 8.47
N ASN A 41 1.45 9.86 9.79
CA ASN A 41 2.66 10.08 10.59
C ASN A 41 3.60 11.16 10.02
N ASP A 42 3.03 12.30 9.57
CA ASP A 42 3.75 13.42 8.91
C ASP A 42 4.40 13.11 7.55
N HIS A 43 3.95 12.05 6.88
CA HIS A 43 4.34 11.72 5.51
C HIS A 43 3.13 11.62 4.58
N CYS A 44 3.37 11.78 3.27
CA CYS A 44 2.39 11.57 2.22
C CYS A 44 2.69 10.28 1.48
N TYR A 45 1.65 9.49 1.21
CA TYR A 45 1.77 8.20 0.55
C TYR A 45 0.83 8.10 -0.64
N TYR A 46 1.28 7.47 -1.72
CA TYR A 46 0.46 7.24 -2.91
C TYR A 46 0.77 5.91 -3.61
N PRO A 47 -0.21 5.35 -4.33
CA PRO A 47 0.00 4.28 -5.29
C PRO A 47 0.35 4.84 -6.68
N ASP A 48 1.25 4.19 -7.40
CA ASP A 48 1.62 4.57 -8.76
C ASP A 48 2.04 3.37 -9.61
N GLY A 49 1.76 3.39 -10.91
CA GLY A 49 2.09 2.30 -11.84
C GLY A 49 3.52 2.36 -12.36
N SER A 50 4.46 2.81 -11.54
CA SER A 50 5.81 3.25 -11.91
C SER A 50 6.89 2.17 -11.90
N GLY A 51 6.52 0.91 -11.67
CA GLY A 51 7.46 -0.22 -11.76
C GLY A 51 8.59 -0.16 -10.73
N GLY A 52 8.27 0.19 -9.49
CA GLY A 52 9.21 0.25 -8.37
C GLY A 52 9.89 1.60 -8.17
N THR A 53 9.61 2.59 -9.02
CA THR A 53 10.19 3.95 -8.95
C THR A 53 9.23 4.92 -8.26
N CYS A 54 9.73 5.88 -7.49
CA CYS A 54 8.93 6.93 -6.88
C CYS A 54 9.32 8.32 -7.44
N ALA A 55 8.44 9.30 -7.27
CA ALA A 55 8.72 10.68 -7.64
C ALA A 55 9.88 11.25 -6.81
N THR A 56 10.46 12.37 -7.25
CA THR A 56 11.50 13.06 -6.48
C THR A 56 11.03 13.36 -5.06
N SER A 57 11.90 13.11 -4.07
CA SER A 57 11.61 13.21 -2.63
C SER A 57 10.65 12.15 -2.06
N TYR A 58 10.37 11.11 -2.84
CA TYR A 58 9.64 9.92 -2.38
C TYR A 58 10.51 8.68 -2.55
N SER A 59 10.26 7.67 -1.74
CA SER A 59 10.85 6.34 -1.84
C SER A 59 9.78 5.26 -1.61
N ARG A 60 10.08 4.00 -1.93
CA ARG A 60 9.13 2.92 -1.66
C ARG A 60 8.86 2.86 -0.16
N ALA A 61 7.60 2.83 0.22
CA ALA A 61 7.18 2.66 1.62
C ALA A 61 6.96 1.18 1.94
N THR A 62 6.94 0.83 3.22
CA THR A 62 6.85 -0.57 3.68
C THR A 62 5.40 -1.09 3.70
N ASN A 63 5.25 -2.41 3.69
CA ASN A 63 4.00 -3.09 3.98
C ASN A 63 3.44 -2.69 5.35
N ALA A 64 4.29 -2.40 6.34
CA ALA A 64 3.84 -1.98 7.66
C ALA A 64 3.05 -0.66 7.60
N VAL A 65 3.55 0.34 6.88
CA VAL A 65 2.80 1.59 6.64
C VAL A 65 1.53 1.29 5.85
N LEU A 66 1.65 0.54 4.75
CA LEU A 66 0.50 0.22 3.89
C LEU A 66 -0.62 -0.48 4.66
N THR A 67 -0.28 -1.37 5.59
CA THR A 67 -1.24 -2.04 6.47
C THR A 67 -2.10 -1.05 7.25
N CYS A 68 -1.51 0.05 7.71
CA CYS A 68 -2.19 1.04 8.53
C CYS A 68 -3.08 2.00 7.74
N ILE A 69 -2.77 2.22 6.46
CA ILE A 69 -3.43 3.26 5.68
C ILE A 69 -4.13 2.76 4.42
N SER A 70 -4.09 1.44 4.16
CA SER A 70 -4.55 0.88 2.90
C SER A 70 -5.99 1.28 2.59
N THR A 71 -6.89 1.18 3.55
CA THR A 71 -8.32 1.50 3.39
C THR A 71 -8.56 2.97 3.05
N GLN A 72 -7.64 3.86 3.39
CA GLN A 72 -7.73 5.30 3.13
C GLN A 72 -7.49 5.65 1.66
N PHE A 73 -6.99 4.69 0.85
CA PHE A 73 -6.87 4.86 -0.60
C PHE A 73 -8.19 4.67 -1.36
N ALA A 74 -9.28 4.26 -0.69
CA ALA A 74 -10.60 4.27 -1.32
C ALA A 74 -10.96 5.69 -1.78
N GLY A 75 -11.41 5.84 -3.02
CA GLY A 75 -11.70 7.14 -3.63
C GLY A 75 -10.46 7.89 -4.15
N LYS A 76 -9.24 7.41 -3.91
CA LYS A 76 -8.00 7.93 -4.53
C LYS A 76 -7.79 7.32 -5.91
N SER A 77 -6.76 7.75 -6.63
CA SER A 77 -6.31 7.16 -7.89
C SER A 77 -4.79 7.04 -7.92
N TYR A 78 -4.25 6.47 -9.00
CA TYR A 78 -2.81 6.51 -9.26
C TYR A 78 -2.32 7.96 -9.32
N ALA A 79 -1.12 8.23 -8.78
CA ALA A 79 -0.57 9.58 -8.75
C ALA A 79 -0.17 10.08 -10.15
N ASN A 80 0.51 9.24 -10.96
CA ASN A 80 1.04 9.66 -12.25
C ASN A 80 0.66 8.70 -13.38
N MET A 81 0.72 7.40 -13.12
CA MET A 81 0.58 6.36 -14.14
C MET A 81 -0.26 5.19 -13.64
N VAL A 82 -1.17 4.73 -14.49
CA VAL A 82 -1.95 3.52 -14.25
C VAL A 82 -1.04 2.30 -14.38
N SER A 83 -1.07 1.44 -13.36
CA SER A 83 -0.35 0.18 -13.36
C SER A 83 -0.93 -0.83 -14.36
N ASP A 84 -0.15 -1.82 -14.78
CA ASP A 84 -0.63 -3.03 -15.45
C ASP A 84 -0.60 -4.29 -14.56
N ASN A 85 -0.24 -4.13 -13.27
CA ASN A 85 -0.17 -5.21 -12.30
C ASN A 85 -0.82 -4.80 -10.98
N CYS A 86 -1.58 -5.72 -10.38
CA CYS A 86 -2.32 -5.43 -9.15
C CYS A 86 -1.53 -5.65 -7.87
N CYS A 87 -0.38 -6.32 -7.94
CA CYS A 87 0.49 -6.54 -6.79
C CYS A 87 1.35 -5.33 -6.51
N ILE A 88 1.38 -4.95 -5.24
CA ILE A 88 2.03 -3.73 -4.79
C ILE A 88 3.48 -4.01 -4.43
N TRP A 89 4.38 -3.38 -5.16
CA TRP A 89 5.78 -3.31 -4.86
C TRP A 89 6.04 -2.28 -3.76
N THR A 90 6.46 -2.79 -2.60
CA THR A 90 6.83 -1.99 -1.43
C THR A 90 8.35 -2.00 -1.22
N ALA A 91 8.84 -1.37 -0.16
CA ALA A 91 10.25 -1.47 0.24
C ALA A 91 10.62 -2.83 0.84
N ASP A 92 9.65 -3.65 1.20
CA ASP A 92 9.90 -4.95 1.83
C ASP A 92 10.25 -6.01 0.79
N THR A 93 10.78 -7.14 1.28
CA THR A 93 11.20 -8.27 0.45
C THR A 93 10.05 -8.88 -0.36
N TYR A 94 8.81 -8.80 0.12
CA TYR A 94 7.67 -9.50 -0.47
C TYR A 94 6.52 -8.57 -0.79
N GLU A 95 5.92 -8.77 -1.96
CA GLU A 95 4.65 -8.15 -2.35
C GLU A 95 3.50 -8.89 -1.66
N CYS A 96 2.97 -8.26 -0.62
CA CYS A 96 1.92 -8.85 0.20
C CYS A 96 0.55 -8.21 0.00
N TYR A 97 0.50 -7.09 -0.72
CA TYR A 97 -0.71 -6.31 -0.93
C TYR A 97 -1.08 -6.29 -2.40
N GLY A 98 -2.38 -6.22 -2.67
CA GLY A 98 -2.90 -6.03 -4.01
C GLY A 98 -4.23 -5.30 -4.05
N LEU A 99 -4.55 -4.73 -5.20
CA LEU A 99 -5.87 -4.12 -5.46
C LEU A 99 -6.84 -5.18 -6.02
N ASN A 100 -7.91 -5.49 -5.29
CA ASN A 100 -8.94 -6.45 -5.71
C ASN A 100 -9.87 -5.92 -6.81
N SER A 101 -10.02 -4.62 -6.91
CA SER A 101 -10.93 -3.96 -7.85
C SER A 101 -10.29 -2.66 -8.34
N ASN A 102 -10.65 -2.26 -9.57
CA ASN A 102 -10.15 -1.03 -10.21
C ASN A 102 -8.63 -0.94 -10.36
N CYS A 103 -7.95 -2.08 -10.21
CA CYS A 103 -6.60 -2.28 -10.67
C CYS A 103 -6.54 -2.10 -12.20
N ASN A 104 -5.46 -1.50 -12.70
CA ASN A 104 -5.22 -1.24 -14.12
C ASN A 104 -6.23 -0.29 -14.79
N LEU A 105 -6.98 0.46 -14.00
CA LEU A 105 -7.91 1.49 -14.46
C LEU A 105 -7.51 2.83 -13.83
N ALA A 106 -7.78 3.95 -14.51
CA ALA A 106 -7.35 5.27 -14.02
C ALA A 106 -7.86 5.67 -12.62
N GLY A 107 -8.88 4.98 -12.11
CA GLY A 107 -9.53 5.27 -10.84
C GLY A 107 -10.81 6.10 -10.99
N PRO A 108 -11.44 6.51 -9.87
CA PRO A 108 -10.98 6.27 -8.50
C PRO A 108 -11.03 4.78 -8.11
N PHE A 109 -10.22 4.40 -7.12
CA PHE A 109 -10.25 3.07 -6.52
C PHE A 109 -11.56 2.89 -5.76
N VAL A 110 -12.24 1.76 -5.98
CA VAL A 110 -13.44 1.40 -5.22
C VAL A 110 -13.08 1.03 -3.79
N SER A 111 -11.94 0.37 -3.59
CA SER A 111 -11.38 0.05 -2.28
C SER A 111 -9.88 0.25 -2.27
N GLY A 112 -9.33 0.44 -1.07
CA GLY A 112 -7.89 0.39 -0.86
C GLY A 112 -7.27 -1.00 -1.12
N PRO A 113 -5.94 -1.09 -1.15
CA PRO A 113 -5.24 -2.38 -1.22
C PRO A 113 -5.56 -3.30 -0.04
N THR A 114 -5.55 -4.60 -0.28
CA THR A 114 -5.74 -5.60 0.77
C THR A 114 -4.58 -6.57 0.80
N LEU A 115 -4.27 -7.06 1.99
CA LEU A 115 -3.34 -8.17 2.15
C LEU A 115 -3.82 -9.37 1.32
N GLY A 116 -2.93 -9.95 0.51
CA GLY A 116 -3.26 -11.06 -0.37
C GLY A 116 -4.16 -10.70 -1.56
N GLY A 117 -4.36 -9.40 -1.84
CA GLY A 117 -5.28 -8.95 -2.88
C GLY A 117 -4.95 -9.57 -4.25
N VAL A 118 -5.96 -10.02 -5.00
CA VAL A 118 -5.86 -10.80 -6.26
C VAL A 118 -4.85 -11.96 -6.27
N GLY A 119 -4.47 -12.49 -5.10
CA GLY A 119 -3.47 -13.56 -5.00
C GLY A 119 -2.02 -13.08 -4.84
N CYS A 120 -1.81 -11.81 -4.49
CA CYS A 120 -0.48 -11.27 -4.19
C CYS A 120 0.06 -11.83 -2.87
N PHE A 121 0.76 -12.96 -2.96
CA PHE A 121 1.40 -13.62 -1.83
C PHE A 121 2.86 -13.96 -2.19
N ASN A 122 3.80 -13.21 -1.60
CA ASN A 122 5.24 -13.55 -1.61
C ASN A 122 5.92 -13.53 -2.99
N GLY A 123 5.37 -12.78 -3.94
CA GLY A 123 6.01 -12.51 -5.23
C GLY A 123 6.99 -11.34 -5.17
N GLN A 124 7.96 -11.34 -6.07
CA GLN A 124 8.61 -10.14 -6.60
C GLN A 124 8.46 -10.20 -8.12
N VAL A 125 7.44 -9.52 -8.63
CA VAL A 125 7.13 -9.55 -10.07
C VAL A 125 8.07 -8.62 -10.85
N ASN A 126 8.50 -7.52 -10.22
CA ASN A 126 9.47 -6.54 -10.70
C ASN A 126 9.19 -6.06 -12.15
N GLN A 127 7.92 -5.77 -12.46
CA GLN A 127 7.50 -5.38 -13.80
C GLN A 127 7.59 -3.85 -14.05
N PRO A 128 7.88 -3.40 -15.28
CA PRO A 128 8.07 -1.98 -15.60
C PRO A 128 6.90 -1.05 -15.26
N LYS A 129 5.67 -1.55 -15.21
CA LYS A 129 4.48 -0.77 -14.82
C LYS A 129 3.77 -1.34 -13.60
N GLN A 130 4.52 -2.03 -12.75
CA GLN A 130 3.97 -2.59 -11.53
C GLN A 130 3.50 -1.51 -10.56
N LEU A 131 2.40 -1.80 -9.86
CA LEU A 131 1.86 -0.93 -8.85
C LEU A 131 2.87 -0.80 -7.71
N THR A 132 3.21 0.43 -7.38
CA THR A 132 4.29 0.80 -6.48
C THR A 132 3.70 1.66 -5.38
N PHE A 133 4.09 1.37 -4.13
CA PHE A 133 3.67 2.16 -2.99
C PHE A 133 4.80 3.10 -2.56
N CYS A 134 4.58 4.40 -2.74
CA CYS A 134 5.55 5.44 -2.46
C CYS A 134 5.15 6.23 -1.21
N GLY A 135 6.15 6.65 -0.44
CA GLY A 135 6.03 7.54 0.71
C GLY A 135 7.05 8.67 0.63
N SER A 136 6.70 9.86 1.11
CA SER A 136 7.63 10.99 1.17
C SER A 136 8.79 10.69 2.11
N ASN A 137 10.00 11.13 1.73
CA ASN A 137 11.21 10.98 2.55
C ASN A 137 11.14 11.79 3.85
#